data_AF-A0A3D0RQS8-F1
#
_entry.id   AF-A0A3D0RQS8-F1
#
_cell.length_a   1.000
_cell.length_b   1.000
_cell.length_c   1.000
_cell.angle_alpha   90.00
_cell.angle_beta   90.00
_cell.angle_gamma   90.00
#
_symmetry.space_group_name_H-M   'P 1'
#
loop_
_entity.id
_entity.type
_entity.pdbx_description
1 polymer ?
#
loop_
_entity_poly.entity_id
_entity_poly.type
_entity_poly.pdbx_seq_one_letter_code
_entity_poly.pdbx_strand_id
1 'polypeptide(L)' 'MQDIQAKVRHLPQSAQKVRAVIDLVRGKNANEALEILRFVNKRAAGPVQKLVASAV' A
#
# COMPACT_ATOMS: atom_id res chain seq x y z
N MET A 1 18.55 -2.71 -13.48
CA MET A 1 17.79 -2.39 -12.25
C MET A 1 16.82 -3.55 -12.07
N GLN A 2 16.97 -4.35 -11.03
CA GLN A 2 16.03 -5.45 -10.76
C GLN A 2 14.82 -4.86 -10.05
N ASP A 3 13.70 -4.79 -10.76
CA ASP A 3 12.46 -4.26 -10.22
C ASP A 3 11.70 -5.38 -9.49
N ILE A 4 11.37 -5.15 -8.22
CA ILE A 4 10.57 -6.07 -7.42
C ILE A 4 9.09 -5.70 -7.59
N GLN A 5 8.24 -6.71 -7.85
CA GLN A 5 6.80 -6.51 -8.04
C GLN A 5 5.99 -7.46 -7.15
N ALA A 6 5.00 -6.91 -6.44
CA ALA A 6 3.94 -7.67 -5.77
C ALA A 6 2.57 -7.23 -6.31
N LYS A 7 1.62 -8.17 -6.42
CA LYS A 7 0.28 -7.91 -6.94
C LYS A 7 -0.77 -8.61 -6.08
N VAL A 8 -1.85 -7.90 -5.77
CA VAL A 8 -3.06 -8.46 -5.14
C VAL A 8 -4.21 -8.40 -6.13
N ARG A 9 -4.97 -9.49 -6.23
CA ARG A 9 -6.17 -9.61 -7.07
C ARG A 9 -7.40 -9.88 -6.20
N HIS A 10 -8.58 -9.56 -6.72
CA HIS A 10 -9.88 -9.82 -6.07
C HIS A 10 -10.06 -9.14 -4.70
N LEU A 11 -9.53 -7.92 -4.53
CA LEU A 11 -9.71 -7.15 -3.31
C LEU A 11 -11.15 -6.60 -3.23
N PRO A 12 -11.92 -6.86 -2.16
CA PRO A 12 -13.30 -6.36 -2.00
C PRO A 12 -13.32 -4.90 -1.54
N GLN A 13 -12.64 -4.02 -2.26
CA GLN A 13 -12.59 -2.57 -2.04
C GLN A 13 -12.63 -1.85 -3.38
N SER A 14 -13.37 -0.73 -3.45
CA SER A 14 -13.38 0.13 -4.64
C SER A 14 -11.98 0.70 -4.90
N ALA A 15 -11.60 0.75 -6.18
CA ALA A 15 -10.32 1.31 -6.61
C ALA A 15 -10.09 2.74 -6.10
N GLN A 16 -11.13 3.57 -6.02
CA GLN A 16 -11.01 4.94 -5.51
C GLN A 16 -10.57 4.99 -4.03
N LYS A 17 -11.13 4.10 -3.19
CA LYS A 17 -10.76 4.02 -1.76
C LYS A 17 -9.30 3.64 -1.57
N VAL A 18 -8.79 2.76 -2.44
CA VAL A 18 -7.39 2.31 -2.42
C VAL A 18 -6.45 3.39 -2.96
N ARG A 19 -6.80 4.07 -4.05
CA ARG A 19 -5.99 5.18 -4.61
C ARG A 19 -5.74 6.27 -3.58
N ALA A 20 -6.77 6.66 -2.84
CA ALA A 20 -6.66 7.65 -1.77
C ALA A 20 -5.74 7.25 -0.59
N VAL A 21 -5.28 5.99 -0.53
CA VAL A 21 -4.25 5.51 0.40
C VAL A 21 -2.89 5.43 -0.31
N ILE A 22 -2.86 4.93 -1.55
CA ILE A 22 -1.63 4.84 -2.36
C ILE A 22 -0.99 6.22 -2.54
N ASP A 23 -1.80 7.26 -2.75
CA ASP A 23 -1.29 8.61 -2.97
C ASP A 23 -0.58 9.19 -1.74
N LEU A 24 -0.81 8.64 -0.53
CA LEU A 24 -0.08 9.03 0.68
C LEU A 24 1.36 8.50 0.72
N VAL A 25 1.63 7.38 0.04
CA VAL A 25 2.91 6.64 0.13
C VAL A 25 3.73 6.66 -1.16
N ARG A 26 3.18 7.19 -2.25
CA ARG A 26 3.87 7.32 -3.52
C ARG A 26 5.12 8.19 -3.38
N GLY A 27 6.27 7.68 -3.80
CA GLY A 27 7.54 8.39 -3.75
C GLY A 27 8.23 8.41 -2.37
N LYS A 28 7.66 7.74 -1.37
CA LYS A 28 8.28 7.58 -0.05
C LYS A 28 9.15 6.33 0.02
N ASN A 29 10.06 6.31 0.98
CA ASN A 29 10.85 5.12 1.30
C ASN A 29 9.96 4.00 1.86
N ALA A 30 10.33 2.74 1.64
CA ALA A 30 9.53 1.59 2.04
C ALA A 30 9.19 1.58 3.54
N ASN A 31 10.18 1.82 4.41
CA ASN A 31 9.95 1.86 5.86
C ASN A 31 9.02 3.01 6.29
N GLU A 32 9.18 4.18 5.68
CA GLU A 32 8.31 5.34 5.95
C GLU A 32 6.88 5.08 5.50
N ALA A 33 6.69 4.44 4.34
CA ALA A 33 5.39 4.05 3.84
C ALA A 33 4.70 3.05 4.78
N LEU A 34 5.42 2.06 5.31
CA LEU A 34 4.87 1.08 6.25
C LEU A 34 4.43 1.73 7.57
N GLU A 35 5.21 2.68 8.10
CA GLU A 35 4.83 3.44 9.30
C GLU A 35 3.59 4.32 9.05
N ILE A 36 3.52 5.02 7.92
CA ILE A 36 2.33 5.82 7.57
C ILE A 36 1.10 4.92 7.50
N LEU A 37 1.17 3.81 6.76
CA LEU A 37 0.04 2.92 6.55
C LEU A 37 -0.47 2.29 7.84
N ARG A 38 0.39 2.09 8.84
CA ARG A 38 0.03 1.56 10.16
C ARG A 38 -0.94 2.47 10.92
N PHE A 39 -0.85 3.79 10.74
CA PHE A 39 -1.68 4.77 11.44
C PHE A 39 -2.81 5.38 10.60
N VAL A 40 -2.90 5.01 9.31
CA VAL A 40 -3.99 5.49 8.44
C VAL A 40 -5.32 4.87 8.85
N ASN A 41 -6.27 5.70 9.29
CA ASN A 41 -7.64 5.29 9.60
C ASN A 41 -8.49 5.10 8.33
N LYS A 42 -8.06 4.21 7.43
CA LYS A 42 -8.83 3.78 6.26
C LYS A 42 -8.73 2.27 6.14
N ARG A 43 -9.86 1.59 5.88
CA ARG A 43 -9.89 0.13 5.70
C ARG A 43 -8.94 -0.38 4.60
N ALA A 44 -8.69 0.44 3.58
CA ALA A 44 -7.77 0.12 2.50
C ALA A 44 -6.28 0.13 2.92
N ALA A 45 -5.93 0.68 4.09
CA ALA A 45 -4.55 0.73 4.57
C ALA A 45 -3.98 -0.66 4.85
N GLY A 46 -4.74 -1.55 5.50
CA GLY A 46 -4.28 -2.90 5.83
C GLY A 46 -3.83 -3.71 4.60
N PRO A 47 -4.66 -3.84 3.55
CA PRO A 47 -4.26 -4.52 2.31
C PRO A 47 -3.04 -3.89 1.63
N VAL A 48 -2.94 -2.56 1.61
CA VAL A 48 -1.80 -1.84 0.99
C VAL A 48 -0.52 -2.05 1.80
N GLN A 49 -0.60 -1.99 3.13
CA GLN A 49 0.53 -2.27 4.02
C GLN A 49 1.08 -3.69 3.79
N LYS A 50 0.19 -4.69 3.74
CA LYS A 50 0.58 -6.08 3.48
C LYS A 50 1.23 -6.24 2.10
N LEU A 51 0.73 -5.53 1.08
CA LEU A 51 1.29 -5.55 -0.27
C LEU A 51 2.70 -4.96 -0.31
N VAL A 52 2.92 -3.82 0.35
CA VAL A 52 4.24 -3.17 0.45
C VAL A 52 5.21 -4.08 1.19
N ALA A 53 4.79 -4.66 2.32
CA ALA A 53 5.63 -5.60 3.09
C ALA A 53 5.97 -6.89 2.34
N SER A 54 5.19 -7.27 1.32
CA SER A 54 5.46 -8.43 0.46
C SER A 54 6.40 -8.12 -0.70
N ALA A 55 6.62 -6.85 -1.02
CA ALA A 55 7.45 -6.39 -2.15
C ALA A 55 8.85 -5.93 -1.72
N VAL A 56 9.10 -5.85 -0.41
CA VAL A 56 10.39 -5.57 0.23
C VAL A 56 10.99 -6.90 0.67
#